data_AF-A0A7V0IYA4-F1
#
_entry.id   AF-A0A7V0IYA4-F1
#
_cell.length_a   1.000
_cell.length_b   1.000
_cell.length_c   1.000
_cell.angle_alpha   90.00
_cell.angle_beta   90.00
_cell.angle_gamma   90.00
#
_symmetry.space_group_name_H-M   'P 1'
#
loop_
_entity.id
_entity.type
_entity.pdbx_description
1 polymer ?
#
loop_
_entity_poly.entity_id
_entity_poly.type
_entity_poly.pdbx_seq_one_letter_code
_entity_poly.pdbx_strand_id
1 'polypeptide(L)'
;MNAIEIAMKMETDAIRFYTEAARKTNYPAGKKMFETVTVDEKKHLEIVTRLIKGLDVHAGDVHPMENIRTVFEQIKDEMMEKVQVTSDELEAFKIAMRMEREGVEFYKKLMSEAETEKERDLFGKLGREEERHHDIFANTYSFLRDTGNWFMWEEHSIVDGGTPWA
;
A
#
# COMPACT_ATOMS: atom_id res chain seq x y z
N MET A 1 10.45 -18.42 -5.90
CA MET A 1 9.01 -18.17 -5.83
C MET A 1 8.50 -17.97 -7.24
N ASN A 2 7.35 -18.57 -7.58
CA ASN A 2 6.67 -18.25 -8.83
C ASN A 2 5.94 -16.90 -8.75
N ALA A 3 5.47 -16.38 -9.88
CA ALA A 3 4.79 -15.08 -9.97
C ALA A 3 3.55 -14.98 -9.05
N ILE A 4 2.78 -16.07 -8.91
CA ILE A 4 1.57 -16.07 -8.09
C ILE A 4 1.90 -16.15 -6.58
N GLU A 5 2.97 -16.84 -6.20
CA GLU A 5 3.50 -16.82 -4.83
C GLU A 5 4.02 -15.43 -4.45
N ILE A 6 4.63 -14.72 -5.39
CA ILE A 6 5.04 -13.32 -5.20
C ILE A 6 3.81 -12.44 -4.99
N ALA A 7 2.76 -12.59 -5.81
CA ALA A 7 1.49 -11.89 -5.63
C ALA A 7 0.94 -12.13 -4.21
N MET A 8 0.80 -13.39 -3.78
CA MET A 8 0.31 -13.73 -2.44
C MET A 8 1.12 -13.07 -1.32
N LYS A 9 2.45 -13.04 -1.47
CA LYS A 9 3.33 -12.42 -0.50
C LYS A 9 3.13 -10.91 -0.45
N MET A 10 3.01 -10.25 -1.61
CA MET A 10 2.72 -8.83 -1.71
C MET A 10 1.41 -8.48 -0.98
N GLU A 11 0.33 -9.20 -1.29
CA GLU A 11 -0.97 -9.01 -0.62
C GLU A 11 -0.88 -9.23 0.90
N THR A 12 -0.22 -10.32 1.32
CA THR A 12 -0.06 -10.64 2.74
C THR A 12 0.73 -9.58 3.49
N ASP A 13 1.80 -9.08 2.87
CA ASP A 13 2.63 -8.06 3.47
C ASP A 13 1.92 -6.69 3.49
N ALA A 14 1.13 -6.34 2.46
CA ALA A 14 0.27 -5.17 2.43
C ALA A 14 -0.78 -5.20 3.54
N ILE A 15 -1.51 -6.32 3.69
CA ILE A 15 -2.47 -6.54 4.79
C ILE A 15 -1.80 -6.31 6.15
N ARG A 16 -0.60 -6.88 6.36
CA ARG A 16 0.12 -6.75 7.64
C ARG A 16 0.52 -5.30 7.89
N PHE A 17 1.06 -4.63 6.87
CA PHE A 17 1.48 -3.24 6.98
C PHE A 17 0.28 -2.31 7.27
N TYR A 18 -0.80 -2.40 6.50
CA TYR A 18 -1.98 -1.54 6.67
C TYR A 18 -2.70 -1.79 7.99
N THR A 19 -2.76 -3.04 8.46
CA THR A 19 -3.32 -3.36 9.78
C THR A 19 -2.52 -2.66 10.90
N GLU A 20 -1.19 -2.68 10.81
CA GLU A 20 -0.33 -2.05 11.81
C GLU A 20 -0.35 -0.51 11.69
N ALA A 21 -0.37 0.02 10.47
CA ALA A 21 -0.49 1.45 10.22
C ALA A 21 -1.82 2.01 10.76
N ALA A 22 -2.94 1.30 10.55
CA ALA A 22 -4.24 1.65 11.13
C ALA A 22 -4.25 1.66 12.66
N ARG A 23 -3.44 0.80 13.30
CA ARG A 23 -3.32 0.74 14.77
C ARG A 23 -2.50 1.90 15.33
N LYS A 24 -1.53 2.40 14.56
CA LYS A 24 -0.57 3.42 14.98
C LYS A 24 -0.96 4.85 14.61
N THR A 25 -1.78 5.03 13.58
CA THR A 25 -2.27 6.36 13.18
C THR A 25 -3.26 6.91 14.20
N ASN A 26 -3.09 8.20 14.52
CA ASN A 26 -3.95 8.97 15.40
C ASN A 26 -5.02 9.73 14.62
N TYR A 27 -4.84 9.96 13.31
CA TYR A 27 -5.87 10.59 12.47
C TYR A 27 -7.03 9.62 12.16
N PRO A 28 -8.28 9.93 12.57
CA PRO A 28 -9.42 9.05 12.30
C PRO A 28 -9.64 8.76 10.81
N ALA A 29 -9.40 9.76 9.95
CA ALA A 29 -9.50 9.61 8.50
C ALA A 29 -8.42 8.67 7.94
N GLY A 30 -7.17 8.82 8.38
CA GLY A 30 -6.06 7.95 7.98
C GLY A 30 -6.25 6.52 8.45
N LYS A 31 -6.72 6.34 9.69
CA LYS A 31 -7.11 5.02 10.22
C LYS A 31 -8.14 4.34 9.34
N LYS A 32 -9.23 5.04 9.04
CA LYS A 32 -10.33 4.49 8.24
C LYS A 32 -9.88 4.10 6.84
N MET A 33 -8.95 4.87 6.27
CA MET A 33 -8.34 4.58 4.97
C MET A 33 -7.55 3.27 5.00
N PHE A 34 -6.59 3.12 5.92
CA PHE A 34 -5.83 1.88 6.05
C PHE A 34 -6.72 0.66 6.33
N GLU A 35 -7.73 0.79 7.18
CA GLU A 35 -8.71 -0.28 7.42
C GLU A 35 -9.48 -0.68 6.17
N THR A 36 -9.86 0.29 5.33
CA THR A 36 -10.61 0.05 4.10
C THR A 36 -9.75 -0.68 3.07
N VAL A 37 -8.53 -0.20 2.82
CA VAL A 37 -7.59 -0.85 1.88
C VAL A 37 -7.22 -2.26 2.38
N THR A 38 -7.01 -2.45 3.69
CA THR A 38 -6.79 -3.79 4.29
C THR A 38 -7.90 -4.79 3.95
N VAL A 39 -9.16 -4.35 3.87
CA VAL A 39 -10.29 -5.23 3.50
C VAL A 39 -10.23 -5.61 2.03
N ASP A 40 -9.77 -4.71 1.16
CA ASP A 40 -9.61 -4.98 -0.27
C ASP A 40 -8.42 -5.91 -0.53
N GLU A 41 -7.26 -5.69 0.10
CA GLU A 41 -6.11 -6.60 -0.02
C GLU A 41 -6.42 -8.03 0.45
N LYS A 42 -7.29 -8.19 1.46
CA LYS A 42 -7.76 -9.53 1.86
C LYS A 42 -8.55 -10.23 0.75
N LYS A 43 -9.33 -9.48 -0.03
CA LYS A 43 -10.05 -10.04 -1.20
C LYS A 43 -9.07 -10.33 -2.32
N HIS A 44 -8.07 -9.48 -2.54
CA HIS A 44 -7.00 -9.73 -3.52
C HIS A 44 -6.26 -11.02 -3.19
N LEU A 45 -5.80 -11.19 -1.95
CA LEU A 45 -5.18 -12.43 -1.46
C LEU A 45 -6.08 -13.65 -1.68
N GLU A 46 -7.38 -13.54 -1.41
CA GLU A 46 -8.32 -14.63 -1.65
C GLU A 46 -8.41 -15.00 -3.15
N ILE A 47 -8.51 -14.00 -4.02
CA ILE A 47 -8.52 -14.18 -5.48
C ILE A 47 -7.25 -14.88 -5.94
N VAL A 48 -6.08 -14.39 -5.54
CA VAL A 48 -4.77 -14.95 -5.90
C VAL A 48 -4.63 -16.39 -5.37
N THR A 49 -5.09 -16.65 -4.14
CA THR A 49 -5.07 -18.00 -3.56
C THR A 49 -5.95 -18.97 -4.35
N ARG A 50 -7.12 -18.51 -4.83
CA ARG A 50 -8.01 -19.33 -5.66
C ARG A 50 -7.39 -19.64 -7.02
N LEU A 51 -6.61 -18.72 -7.60
CA LEU A 51 -5.86 -19.01 -8.82
C LEU A 51 -4.86 -20.15 -8.61
N ILE A 52 -4.08 -20.15 -7.52
CA ILE A 52 -3.16 -21.27 -7.22
C ILE A 52 -3.90 -22.59 -7.04
N LYS A 53 -5.10 -22.59 -6.45
CA LYS A 53 -5.86 -23.83 -6.24
C LYS A 53 -6.53 -24.35 -7.52
N GLY A 54 -6.85 -23.46 -8.46
CA GLY A 54 -7.48 -23.80 -9.74
C GLY A 54 -6.49 -24.13 -10.85
N LEU A 55 -5.27 -23.58 -10.78
CA LEU A 55 -4.11 -23.98 -11.54
C LEU A 55 -3.43 -25.10 -10.76
N ASP A 56 -3.64 -26.37 -11.08
CA ASP A 56 -2.86 -27.46 -10.47
C ASP A 56 -1.39 -27.33 -10.95
N VAL A 57 -0.62 -26.42 -10.35
CA VAL A 57 0.73 -26.09 -10.78
C VAL A 57 1.63 -27.24 -10.32
N HIS A 58 1.92 -28.17 -11.22
CA HIS A 58 3.02 -29.11 -11.01
C HIS A 58 4.31 -28.29 -10.92
N ALA A 59 5.08 -28.51 -9.85
CA ALA A 59 6.30 -27.76 -9.52
C ALA A 59 7.39 -27.77 -10.61
N GLY A 60 7.20 -28.49 -11.72
CA GLY A 60 8.11 -28.57 -12.87
C GLY A 60 7.84 -27.55 -13.99
N ASP A 61 6.68 -26.89 -14.03
CA ASP A 61 6.31 -26.01 -15.17
C ASP A 61 6.74 -24.55 -14.98
N VAL A 62 7.42 -24.24 -13.87
CA VAL A 62 7.75 -22.85 -13.53
C VAL A 62 9.26 -22.68 -13.44
N HIS A 63 9.80 -21.89 -14.36
CA HIS A 63 11.17 -21.39 -14.22
C HIS A 63 11.26 -20.57 -12.93
N PRO A 64 12.06 -21.01 -11.94
CA PRO A 64 12.34 -20.17 -10.78
C PRO A 64 12.99 -18.91 -11.30
N MET A 65 12.36 -17.74 -11.11
CA MET A 65 13.13 -16.50 -11.13
C MET A 65 14.11 -16.60 -9.95
N GLU A 66 15.30 -17.11 -10.24
CA GLU A 66 16.38 -17.21 -9.27
C GLU A 66 16.81 -15.80 -8.86
N ASN A 67 17.00 -15.63 -7.54
CA ASN A 67 17.60 -14.47 -6.91
C ASN A 67 16.86 -13.13 -7.03
N ILE A 68 15.56 -13.12 -6.71
CA ILE A 68 14.97 -11.90 -6.17
C ILE A 68 14.77 -12.10 -4.68
N ARG A 69 15.78 -11.71 -3.89
CA ARG A 69 15.49 -11.13 -2.57
C ARG A 69 14.62 -9.94 -2.92
N THR A 70 13.30 -10.10 -2.84
CA THR A 70 12.35 -9.11 -3.37
C THR A 70 12.76 -7.75 -2.87
N VAL A 71 12.82 -6.74 -3.74
CA VAL A 71 12.97 -5.34 -3.32
C VAL A 71 12.01 -5.07 -2.16
N PHE A 72 10.82 -5.66 -2.25
CA PHE A 72 9.82 -5.79 -1.20
C PHE A 72 10.30 -6.35 0.16
N GLU A 73 11.14 -7.39 0.20
CA GLU A 73 11.70 -7.96 1.44
C GLU A 73 12.77 -7.07 2.06
N GLN A 74 13.57 -6.40 1.22
CA GLN A 74 14.55 -5.41 1.66
C GLN A 74 13.86 -4.15 2.20
N ILE A 75 12.82 -3.72 1.48
CA ILE A 75 11.97 -2.60 1.85
C ILE A 75 11.18 -2.94 3.12
N LYS A 76 10.64 -4.16 3.26
CA LYS A 76 9.90 -4.60 4.45
C LYS A 76 10.73 -4.48 5.71
N ASP A 77 11.97 -4.95 5.71
CA ASP A 77 12.82 -4.90 6.89
C ASP A 77 13.17 -3.44 7.25
N GLU A 78 13.53 -2.63 6.25
CA GLU A 78 13.80 -1.19 6.42
C GLU A 78 12.53 -0.39 6.84
N MET A 79 11.36 -0.80 6.38
CA MET A 79 10.06 -0.17 6.67
C MET A 79 9.51 -0.57 8.03
N MET A 80 9.61 -1.85 8.41
CA MET A 80 9.24 -2.34 9.74
C MET A 80 10.06 -1.64 10.82
N GLU A 81 11.33 -1.36 10.55
CA GLU A 81 12.22 -0.57 11.41
C GLU A 81 11.76 0.90 11.49
N LYS A 82 11.45 1.55 10.37
CA LYS A 82 10.93 2.95 10.36
C LYS A 82 9.57 3.09 11.02
N VAL A 83 8.64 2.16 10.81
CA VAL A 83 7.31 2.14 11.47
C VAL A 83 7.41 1.90 12.98
N GLN A 84 8.50 1.32 13.49
CA GLN A 84 8.75 1.23 14.93
C GLN A 84 9.34 2.52 15.51
N VAL A 85 10.02 3.33 14.69
CA VAL A 85 10.76 4.52 15.12
C VAL A 85 10.00 5.84 14.86
N THR A 86 9.14 5.89 13.85
CA THR A 86 8.48 7.14 13.43
C THR A 86 7.06 7.23 13.99
N SER A 87 6.80 8.28 14.76
CA SER A 87 5.45 8.84 14.97
C SER A 87 4.93 9.61 13.75
N ASP A 88 5.62 9.53 12.61
CA ASP A 88 5.35 10.32 11.40
C ASP A 88 4.37 9.59 10.48
N GLU A 89 3.09 9.94 10.63
CA GLU A 89 1.99 9.39 9.84
C GLU A 89 2.18 9.64 8.34
N LEU A 90 2.84 10.73 7.94
CA LEU A 90 3.14 11.01 6.53
C LEU A 90 4.07 9.95 5.92
N GLU A 91 4.99 9.39 6.72
CA GLU A 91 5.88 8.34 6.23
C GLU A 91 5.11 7.04 5.96
N ALA A 92 4.11 6.70 6.79
CA ALA A 92 3.26 5.53 6.55
C ALA A 92 2.48 5.66 5.22
N PHE A 93 2.00 6.86 4.88
CA PHE A 93 1.35 7.10 3.59
C PHE A 93 2.33 7.01 2.40
N LYS A 94 3.56 7.53 2.52
CA LYS A 94 4.58 7.37 1.46
C LYS A 94 4.92 5.90 1.22
N ILE A 95 5.03 5.13 2.30
CA ILE A 95 5.28 3.70 2.23
C ILE A 95 4.12 3.02 1.49
N ALA A 96 2.88 3.29 1.90
CA ALA A 96 1.70 2.73 1.26
C ALA A 96 1.67 3.05 -0.25
N MET A 97 1.88 4.30 -0.64
CA MET A 97 1.98 4.69 -2.06
C MET A 97 3.05 3.89 -2.83
N ARG A 98 4.21 3.61 -2.20
CA ARG A 98 5.25 2.80 -2.85
C ARG A 98 4.81 1.35 -3.02
N MET A 99 4.21 0.76 -2.00
CA MET A 99 3.70 -0.62 -2.04
C MET A 99 2.64 -0.76 -3.15
N GLU A 100 1.67 0.14 -3.21
CA GLU A 100 0.63 0.16 -4.25
C GLU A 100 1.23 0.35 -5.65
N ARG A 101 2.20 1.26 -5.81
CA ARG A 101 2.88 1.44 -7.11
C ARG A 101 3.58 0.16 -7.56
N GLU A 102 4.22 -0.56 -6.65
CA GLU A 102 4.86 -1.84 -6.95
C GLU A 102 3.81 -2.91 -7.30
N GLY A 103 2.67 -2.94 -6.60
CA GLY A 103 1.50 -3.76 -6.92
C GLY A 103 1.00 -3.53 -8.35
N VAL A 104 0.79 -2.27 -8.73
CA VAL A 104 0.39 -1.86 -10.08
C VAL A 104 1.35 -2.41 -11.14
N GLU A 105 2.65 -2.16 -10.99
CA GLU A 105 3.64 -2.58 -11.98
C GLU A 105 3.77 -4.10 -12.05
N PHE A 106 3.64 -4.79 -10.91
CA PHE A 106 3.66 -6.23 -10.85
C PHE A 106 2.46 -6.86 -11.57
N TYR A 107 1.23 -6.38 -11.31
CA TYR A 107 0.05 -6.90 -11.99
C TYR A 107 -0.01 -6.53 -13.47
N LYS A 108 0.53 -5.37 -13.87
CA LYS A 108 0.73 -5.04 -15.30
C LYS A 108 1.67 -6.04 -15.98
N LYS A 109 2.75 -6.43 -15.32
CA LYS A 109 3.67 -7.44 -15.83
C LYS A 109 2.96 -8.79 -15.98
N LEU A 110 2.27 -9.27 -14.95
CA LEU A 110 1.50 -10.52 -15.02
C LEU A 110 0.44 -10.50 -16.11
N MET A 111 -0.26 -9.37 -16.30
CA MET A 111 -1.22 -9.18 -17.38
C MET A 111 -0.55 -9.33 -18.77
N SER A 112 0.67 -8.82 -18.95
CA SER A 112 1.40 -8.92 -20.22
C SER A 112 1.93 -10.33 -20.50
N GLU A 113 2.19 -11.11 -19.45
CA GLU A 113 2.70 -12.48 -19.51
C GLU A 113 1.57 -13.53 -19.48
N ALA A 114 0.30 -13.11 -19.32
CA ALA A 114 -0.85 -13.99 -19.21
C ALA A 114 -1.15 -14.76 -20.51
N GLU A 115 -1.24 -16.09 -20.38
CA GLU A 115 -1.52 -17.01 -21.48
C GLU A 115 -3.00 -17.01 -21.87
N THR A 116 -3.89 -16.81 -20.90
CA THR A 116 -5.33 -16.77 -21.14
C THR A 116 -5.91 -15.37 -21.02
N GLU A 117 -6.98 -15.11 -21.78
CA GLU A 117 -7.74 -13.85 -21.67
C GLU A 117 -8.33 -13.66 -20.27
N LYS A 118 -8.73 -14.76 -19.61
CA LYS A 118 -9.26 -14.72 -18.23
C LYS A 118 -8.22 -14.26 -17.21
N GLU A 119 -6.99 -14.76 -17.30
CA GLU A 119 -5.89 -14.33 -16.43
C GLU A 119 -5.52 -12.87 -16.70
N ARG A 120 -5.43 -12.50 -17.98
CA ARG A 120 -5.17 -11.12 -18.39
C ARG A 120 -6.19 -10.14 -17.82
N ASP A 121 -7.48 -10.46 -17.95
CA ASP A 121 -8.56 -9.65 -17.40
C ASP A 121 -8.49 -9.56 -15.87
N LEU A 122 -8.11 -10.64 -15.21
CA LEU A 122 -8.01 -10.69 -13.76
C LEU A 122 -6.84 -9.84 -13.24
N PHE A 123 -5.64 -10.04 -13.77
CA PHE A 123 -4.47 -9.23 -13.41
C PHE A 123 -4.68 -7.76 -13.77
N GLY A 124 -5.33 -7.48 -14.91
CA GLY A 124 -5.71 -6.12 -15.27
C GLY A 124 -6.72 -5.49 -14.28
N LYS A 125 -7.62 -6.27 -13.68
CA LYS A 125 -8.52 -5.78 -12.63
C LYS A 125 -7.77 -5.49 -11.34
N LEU A 126 -6.92 -6.41 -10.89
CA LEU A 126 -6.10 -6.24 -9.68
C LEU A 126 -5.22 -4.99 -9.81
N GLY A 127 -4.45 -4.85 -10.89
CA GLY A 127 -3.61 -3.67 -11.11
C GLY A 127 -4.37 -2.33 -11.15
N ARG A 128 -5.66 -2.32 -11.50
CA ARG A 128 -6.52 -1.12 -11.42
C ARG A 128 -7.06 -0.86 -10.01
N GLU A 129 -7.24 -1.88 -9.17
CA GLU A 129 -7.54 -1.69 -7.74
C GLU A 129 -6.31 -1.06 -7.05
N GLU A 130 -5.11 -1.63 -7.22
CA GLU A 130 -3.86 -1.07 -6.68
C GLU A 130 -3.64 0.39 -7.11
N GLU A 131 -3.94 0.74 -8.38
CA GLU A 131 -3.80 2.11 -8.87
C GLU A 131 -4.76 3.08 -8.14
N ARG A 132 -5.99 2.63 -7.83
CA ARG A 132 -6.94 3.42 -7.05
C ARG A 132 -6.49 3.56 -5.60
N HIS A 133 -5.94 2.51 -5.00
CA HIS A 133 -5.39 2.57 -3.65
C HIS A 133 -4.20 3.53 -3.58
N HIS A 134 -3.27 3.47 -4.54
CA HIS A 134 -2.19 4.43 -4.69
C HIS A 134 -2.73 5.86 -4.71
N ASP A 135 -3.73 6.15 -5.54
CA ASP A 135 -4.28 7.49 -5.70
C ASP A 135 -4.97 7.98 -4.42
N ILE A 136 -5.68 7.10 -3.72
CA ILE A 136 -6.30 7.39 -2.43
C ILE A 136 -5.24 7.77 -1.38
N PHE A 137 -4.14 7.02 -1.30
CA PHE A 137 -3.03 7.34 -0.41
C PHE A 137 -2.29 8.63 -0.84
N ALA A 138 -2.08 8.85 -2.13
CA ALA A 138 -1.43 10.04 -2.67
C ALA A 138 -2.22 11.32 -2.39
N ASN A 139 -3.54 11.27 -2.57
CA ASN A 139 -4.44 12.38 -2.26
C ASN A 139 -4.42 12.69 -0.75
N THR A 140 -4.44 11.65 0.10
CA THR A 140 -4.42 11.80 1.55
C THR A 140 -3.08 12.33 2.06
N TYR A 141 -1.98 11.83 1.50
CA TYR A 141 -0.64 12.34 1.77
C TYR A 141 -0.53 13.82 1.41
N SER A 142 -1.02 14.20 0.22
CA SER A 142 -1.00 15.60 -0.23
C SER A 142 -1.85 16.48 0.67
N PHE A 143 -3.06 16.03 1.04
CA PHE A 143 -3.92 16.72 2.00
C PHE A 143 -3.20 16.93 3.34
N LEU A 144 -2.70 15.87 3.97
CA LEU A 144 -2.03 15.96 5.28
C LEU A 144 -0.75 16.80 5.25
N ARG A 145 0.01 16.75 4.15
CA ARG A 145 1.21 17.55 3.95
C ARG A 145 0.88 19.04 3.80
N ASP A 146 -0.12 19.37 2.99
CA ASP A 146 -0.51 20.76 2.70
C ASP A 146 -1.30 21.37 3.87
N THR A 147 -2.10 20.56 4.58
CA THR A 147 -2.77 20.94 5.83
C THR A 147 -1.86 20.79 7.06
N GLY A 148 -0.58 20.46 6.92
CA GLY A 148 0.40 20.52 8.00
C GLY A 148 0.50 21.92 8.66
N ASN A 149 -0.05 22.95 8.01
CA ASN A 149 -0.26 24.29 8.55
C ASN A 149 -1.55 24.49 9.36
N TRP A 150 -2.48 23.53 9.40
CA TRP A 150 -3.75 23.66 10.13
C TRP A 150 -3.52 23.63 11.66
N PHE A 151 -2.62 22.76 12.14
CA PHE A 151 -2.22 22.74 13.55
C PHE A 151 -1.47 24.01 13.99
N MET A 152 -0.79 24.71 13.07
CA MET A 152 -0.20 26.02 13.37
C MET A 152 -1.23 27.16 13.35
N TRP A 153 -2.44 26.95 12.81
CA TRP A 153 -3.51 27.95 12.80
C TRP A 153 -4.47 27.84 14.00
N GLU A 154 -4.64 26.65 14.59
CA GLU A 154 -5.39 26.51 15.85
C GLU A 154 -4.57 26.93 17.10
N GLU A 155 -3.23 26.91 17.07
CA GLU A 155 -2.41 27.50 18.16
C GLU A 155 -2.01 28.97 17.96
N HIS A 156 -2.19 29.56 16.78
CA HIS A 156 -1.89 30.99 16.53
C HIS A 156 -3.08 31.81 16.02
N SER A 157 -4.28 31.54 16.51
CA SER A 157 -5.35 32.55 16.54
C SER A 157 -5.46 33.19 17.93
N ILE A 158 -4.72 34.30 18.10
CA ILE A 158 -5.07 35.49 18.90
C ILE A 158 -5.18 35.33 20.43
N VAL A 159 -4.13 35.80 21.13
CA VAL A 159 -4.20 36.51 22.42
C VAL A 159 -3.10 37.57 22.34
N ASP A 160 -3.28 38.87 22.49
CA ASP A 160 -4.43 39.74 22.68
C ASP A 160 -4.00 41.14 22.16
N GLY A 161 -4.95 42.03 21.92
CA GLY A 161 -4.74 43.32 21.25
C GLY A 161 -3.74 44.27 21.93
N GLY A 162 -3.00 44.99 21.09
CA GLY A 162 -2.22 46.15 21.50
C GLY A 162 -1.96 47.07 20.30
N THR A 163 -2.87 48.01 20.04
CA THR A 163 -2.62 49.14 19.13
C THR A 163 -1.48 50.00 19.66
N PRO A 164 -0.44 50.32 18.87
CA PRO A 164 0.62 51.22 19.31
C PRO A 164 0.49 52.59 18.64
N TRP A 165 -0.48 53.42 19.06
CA TRP A 165 -0.42 54.88 18.85
C TRP A 165 -1.22 55.61 19.93
N ALA A 166 -0.50 56.05 20.97
CA ALA A 166 -0.83 57.17 21.85
C ALA A 166 0.47 57.87 22.22
#